data_AF-S5DRU6-F1
#
_entry.id   AF-S5DRU6-F1
#
_cell.length_a   1.000
_cell.length_b   1.000
_cell.length_c   1.000
_cell.angle_alpha   90.00
_cell.angle_beta   90.00
_cell.angle_gamma   90.00
#
_symmetry.space_group_name_H-M   'P 1'
#
loop_
_entity.id
_entity.type
_entity.pdbx_description
1 polymer ?
#
loop_
_entity_poly.entity_id
_entity_poly.type
_entity_poly.pdbx_seq_one_letter_code
_entity_poly.pdbx_strand_id
1 'polypeptide(L)'
;MGLNKKEQEILNQIEMGLSEDDPKLEKAVESLTLSNFSRARITISFFIFVIGFITMISTYTIQPIFAIVGFVLMALSGFVFVTNTKSLLSAENINEWNFKQIYKLVRNKDTSRQNK
;
A
#
# COMPACT_ATOMS: atom_id res chain seq x y z
N MET A 1 -1.99 -4.80 -21.01
CA MET A 1 -2.85 -5.57 -21.92
C MET A 1 -4.13 -5.89 -21.15
N GLY A 2 -5.31 -5.59 -21.72
CA GLY A 2 -6.60 -5.94 -21.11
C GLY A 2 -7.18 -7.20 -21.76
N LEU A 3 -8.03 -7.92 -21.05
CA LEU A 3 -8.68 -9.15 -21.50
C LEU A 3 -9.62 -8.90 -22.69
N ASN A 4 -9.71 -9.86 -23.61
CA ASN A 4 -10.68 -9.86 -24.70
C ASN A 4 -12.10 -10.20 -24.18
N LYS A 5 -13.15 -9.84 -24.92
CA LYS A 5 -14.57 -10.04 -24.52
C LYS A 5 -14.89 -11.49 -24.15
N LYS A 6 -14.41 -12.47 -24.92
CA LYS A 6 -14.60 -13.90 -24.63
C LYS A 6 -13.87 -14.34 -23.36
N GLU A 7 -12.68 -13.79 -23.10
CA GLU A 7 -11.90 -14.12 -21.90
C GLU A 7 -12.55 -13.54 -20.64
N GLN A 8 -13.13 -12.33 -20.73
CA GLN A 8 -13.90 -11.73 -19.64
C GLN A 8 -15.17 -12.53 -19.32
N GLU A 9 -15.85 -13.04 -20.35
CA GLU A 9 -17.07 -13.84 -20.19
C GLU A 9 -16.78 -15.22 -19.57
N ILE A 10 -15.64 -15.83 -19.92
CA ILE A 10 -15.15 -17.05 -19.26
C ILE A 10 -14.76 -16.75 -17.80
N LEU A 11 -14.09 -15.62 -17.54
CA LEU A 11 -13.71 -15.22 -16.18
C LEU A 11 -14.95 -15.04 -15.28
N ASN A 12 -15.98 -14.35 -15.77
CA ASN A 12 -17.22 -14.14 -15.03
C ASN A 12 -17.94 -15.46 -14.70
N GLN A 13 -17.92 -16.43 -15.62
CA GLN A 13 -18.49 -17.76 -15.37
C GLN A 13 -17.71 -18.53 -14.30
N ILE A 14 -16.39 -18.42 -14.33
CA ILE A 14 -15.53 -19.02 -13.30
C ILE A 14 -15.76 -18.34 -11.96
N GLU A 15 -15.84 -17.00 -11.89
CA GLU A 15 -16.12 -16.25 -10.65
C GLU A 15 -17.46 -16.65 -10.04
N MET A 16 -18.53 -16.78 -10.83
CA MET A 16 -19.83 -17.24 -10.33
C MET A 16 -19.78 -18.65 -9.73
N GLY A 17 -19.08 -19.60 -10.39
CA GLY A 17 -18.93 -20.96 -9.86
C GLY A 17 -18.01 -21.03 -8.63
N LEU A 18 -16.91 -20.28 -8.62
CA LEU A 18 -15.97 -20.26 -7.50
C LEU A 18 -16.56 -19.62 -6.23
N SER A 19 -17.40 -18.58 -6.38
CA SER A 19 -18.11 -17.95 -5.25
C SER A 19 -19.09 -18.90 -4.56
N GLU A 20 -19.70 -19.82 -5.33
CA GLU A 20 -20.64 -20.82 -4.80
C GLU A 20 -19.90 -21.99 -4.13
N ASP A 21 -18.82 -22.47 -4.75
CA ASP A 21 -18.08 -23.65 -4.29
C ASP A 21 -17.08 -23.37 -3.16
N ASP A 22 -16.38 -22.23 -3.17
CA ASP A 22 -15.38 -21.89 -2.15
C ASP A 22 -15.33 -20.39 -1.79
N PRO A 23 -16.25 -19.91 -0.93
CA PRO A 23 -16.24 -18.53 -0.45
C PRO A 23 -15.00 -18.17 0.38
N LYS A 24 -14.17 -19.14 0.79
CA LYS A 24 -12.91 -18.86 1.47
C LYS A 24 -11.82 -18.45 0.48
N LEU A 25 -11.83 -19.02 -0.72
CA LEU A 25 -10.86 -18.70 -1.77
C LEU A 25 -11.08 -17.28 -2.30
N GLU A 26 -12.33 -16.88 -2.52
CA GLU A 26 -12.69 -15.53 -2.95
C GLU A 26 -12.12 -14.46 -1.99
N LYS A 27 -12.37 -14.64 -0.69
CA LYS A 27 -11.80 -13.77 0.36
C LYS A 27 -10.27 -13.80 0.42
N ALA A 28 -9.66 -14.95 0.12
CA ALA A 28 -8.21 -15.06 0.09
C ALA A 28 -7.61 -14.25 -1.08
N VAL A 29 -8.20 -14.30 -2.27
CA VAL A 29 -7.71 -13.56 -3.45
C VAL A 29 -7.95 -12.05 -3.31
N GLU A 30 -9.10 -11.65 -2.80
CA GLU A 30 -9.42 -10.24 -2.52
C GLU A 30 -8.42 -9.64 -1.51
N SER A 31 -8.19 -10.35 -0.39
CA SER A 31 -7.25 -9.90 0.65
C SER A 31 -5.78 -9.89 0.17
N LEU A 32 -5.37 -10.80 -0.70
CA LEU A 32 -4.04 -10.81 -1.32
C LEU A 32 -3.82 -9.57 -2.20
N THR A 33 -4.84 -9.17 -2.97
CA THR A 33 -4.75 -8.04 -3.89
C THR A 33 -4.72 -6.71 -3.14
N LEU A 34 -5.59 -6.55 -2.14
CA LEU A 34 -5.65 -5.34 -1.32
C LEU A 34 -4.41 -5.15 -0.45
N SER A 35 -3.87 -6.23 0.15
CA SER A 35 -2.71 -6.14 1.04
C SER A 35 -1.42 -5.79 0.29
N ASN A 36 -1.18 -6.39 -0.88
CA ASN A 36 0.00 -6.08 -1.70
C ASN A 36 -0.01 -4.63 -2.20
N PHE A 37 -1.18 -4.14 -2.63
CA PHE A 37 -1.30 -2.78 -3.15
C PHE A 37 -1.08 -1.72 -2.07
N SER A 38 -1.58 -1.95 -0.84
CA SER A 38 -1.36 -1.04 0.29
C SER A 38 0.11 -0.99 0.74
N ARG A 39 0.80 -2.14 0.76
CA ARG A 39 2.23 -2.23 1.15
C ARG A 39 3.16 -1.53 0.14
N ALA A 40 2.90 -1.66 -1.16
CA ALA A 40 3.66 -0.97 -2.20
C ALA A 40 3.54 0.56 -2.07
N ARG A 41 2.31 1.06 -1.81
CA ARG A 41 2.07 2.49 -1.58
C ARG A 41 2.85 3.03 -0.39
N ILE A 42 2.89 2.30 0.73
CA ILE A 42 3.65 2.73 1.93
C ILE A 42 5.14 2.88 1.59
N THR A 43 5.72 1.91 0.88
CA THR A 43 7.13 1.95 0.49
C THR A 43 7.42 3.13 -0.43
N ILE A 44 6.60 3.32 -1.47
CA ILE A 44 6.73 4.43 -2.42
C ILE A 44 6.55 5.78 -1.74
N SER A 45 5.54 5.93 -0.88
CA SER A 45 5.31 7.18 -0.15
C SER A 45 6.47 7.52 0.78
N PHE A 46 7.08 6.53 1.43
CA PHE A 46 8.28 6.76 2.23
C PHE A 46 9.47 7.23 1.38
N PHE A 47 9.70 6.62 0.21
CA PHE A 47 10.74 7.08 -0.71
C PHE A 47 10.50 8.51 -1.22
N ILE A 48 9.27 8.83 -1.62
CA ILE A 48 8.91 10.18 -2.07
C ILE A 48 9.10 11.21 -0.93
N PHE A 49 8.77 10.84 0.30
CA PHE A 49 9.00 11.68 1.48
C PHE A 49 10.49 12.01 1.64
N VAL A 50 11.36 10.99 1.57
CA VAL A 50 12.82 11.18 1.68
C VAL A 50 13.35 12.07 0.55
N ILE A 51 12.86 11.88 -0.68
CA ILE A 51 13.22 12.73 -1.83
C ILE A 51 12.78 14.19 -1.57
N GLY A 52 11.54 14.41 -1.16
CA GLY A 52 11.01 15.75 -0.84
C GLY A 52 11.78 16.45 0.28
N PHE A 53 12.23 15.68 1.27
CA PHE A 53 13.07 16.20 2.36
C PHE A 53 14.46 16.63 1.86
N ILE A 54 15.12 15.80 1.05
CA ILE A 54 16.44 16.11 0.48
C ILE A 54 16.36 17.34 -0.43
N THR A 55 15.33 17.43 -1.27
CA THR A 55 15.13 18.59 -2.16
C THR A 55 14.88 19.86 -1.36
N MET A 56 14.09 19.78 -0.28
CA MET A 56 13.85 20.91 0.61
C MET A 56 15.16 21.43 1.22
N ILE A 57 15.97 20.56 1.82
CA ILE A 57 17.23 20.95 2.46
C ILE A 57 18.23 21.51 1.45
N SER A 58 18.38 20.84 0.29
CA SER A 58 19.41 21.18 -0.70
C SER A 58 19.12 22.52 -1.39
N THR A 59 17.85 22.88 -1.55
CA THR A 59 17.45 24.03 -2.37
C THR A 59 17.06 25.26 -1.56
N TYR A 60 16.92 25.13 -0.23
CA TYR A 60 16.47 26.21 0.65
C TYR A 60 17.30 27.48 0.56
N THR A 61 18.63 27.37 0.44
CA THR A 61 19.53 28.54 0.39
C THR A 61 19.58 29.20 -0.99
N ILE A 62 19.30 28.46 -2.07
CA ILE A 62 19.48 28.92 -3.45
C ILE A 62 18.18 29.49 -4.00
N GLN A 63 17.09 28.73 -3.91
CA GLN A 63 15.78 29.12 -4.41
C GLN A 63 14.67 28.60 -3.47
N PRO A 64 14.15 29.46 -2.58
CA PRO A 64 13.15 29.07 -1.58
C PRO A 64 11.88 28.42 -2.16
N ILE A 65 11.51 28.76 -3.40
CA ILE A 65 10.34 28.18 -4.09
C ILE A 65 10.46 26.66 -4.22
N PHE A 66 11.64 26.13 -4.55
CA PHE A 66 11.84 24.69 -4.65
C PHE A 66 11.78 24.01 -3.29
N ALA A 67 12.18 24.70 -2.22
CA ALA A 67 12.01 24.18 -0.87
C ALA A 67 10.53 24.09 -0.48
N ILE A 68 9.69 25.05 -0.89
CA ILE A 68 8.24 24.99 -0.70
C ILE A 68 7.64 23.80 -1.46
N VAL A 69 8.04 23.58 -2.71
CA VAL A 69 7.57 22.42 -3.50
C VAL A 69 8.00 21.10 -2.84
N GLY A 70 9.25 20.99 -2.39
CA GLY A 70 9.75 19.83 -1.66
C GLY A 70 8.96 19.58 -0.37
N PHE A 71 8.63 20.65 0.37
CA PHE A 71 7.79 20.57 1.57
C PHE A 71 6.37 20.09 1.27
N VAL A 72 5.72 20.60 0.21
CA VAL A 72 4.37 20.14 -0.18
C VAL A 72 4.39 18.67 -0.57
N LEU A 73 5.39 18.24 -1.34
CA LEU A 73 5.61 16.83 -1.68
C LEU A 73 5.81 15.97 -0.43
N MET A 74 6.61 16.44 0.53
CA MET A 74 6.84 15.77 1.81
C MET A 74 5.55 15.66 2.63
N ALA A 75 4.74 16.72 2.69
CA ALA A 75 3.47 16.72 3.41
C ALA A 75 2.45 15.73 2.81
N LEU A 76 2.28 15.76 1.48
CA LEU A 76 1.37 14.84 0.78
C LEU A 76 1.81 13.38 0.93
N SER A 77 3.09 13.11 0.72
CA SER A 77 3.63 11.74 0.87
C SER A 77 3.55 11.24 2.31
N GLY A 78 3.82 12.09 3.30
CA GLY A 78 3.65 11.77 4.72
C GLY A 78 2.21 11.44 5.07
N PHE A 79 1.24 12.22 4.57
CA PHE A 79 -0.18 11.93 4.74
C PHE A 79 -0.57 10.57 4.16
N VAL A 80 -0.13 10.28 2.93
CA VAL A 80 -0.37 8.97 2.29
C VAL A 80 0.29 7.85 3.09
N PHE A 81 1.53 8.04 3.55
CA PHE A 81 2.23 7.06 4.37
C PHE A 81 1.47 6.74 5.68
N VAL A 82 1.03 7.76 6.43
CA VAL A 82 0.31 7.58 7.69
C VAL A 82 -1.05 6.92 7.48
N THR A 83 -1.81 7.34 6.48
CA THR A 83 -3.14 6.77 6.20
C THR A 83 -3.06 5.30 5.79
N ASN A 84 -2.12 4.95 4.91
CA ASN A 84 -1.95 3.56 4.46
C ASN A 84 -1.35 2.68 5.56
N THR A 85 -0.39 3.17 6.36
CA THR A 85 0.15 2.40 7.51
C THR A 85 -0.91 2.16 8.58
N LYS A 86 -1.75 3.16 8.90
CA LYS A 86 -2.86 2.99 9.84
C LYS A 86 -3.86 1.94 9.35
N SER A 87 -4.23 1.99 8.07
CA SER A 87 -5.11 0.99 7.47
C SER A 87 -4.53 -0.44 7.55
N LEU A 88 -3.23 -0.61 7.31
CA LEU A 88 -2.57 -1.92 7.45
C LEU A 88 -2.51 -2.40 8.90
N LEU A 89 -2.17 -1.52 9.85
CA LEU A 89 -2.10 -1.88 11.26
C LEU A 89 -3.47 -2.30 11.80
N SER A 90 -4.54 -1.57 11.43
CA SER A 90 -5.91 -1.94 11.77
C SER A 90 -6.33 -3.28 11.16
N ALA A 91 -5.88 -3.60 9.94
CA ALA A 91 -6.15 -4.90 9.31
C ALA A 91 -5.47 -6.07 10.02
N GLU A 92 -4.33 -5.84 10.68
CA GLU A 92 -3.62 -6.85 11.48
C GLU A 92 -3.95 -6.79 12.98
N ASN A 93 -4.96 -5.99 13.39
CA ASN A 93 -5.37 -5.77 14.78
C ASN A 93 -4.22 -5.30 15.70
N ILE A 94 -3.29 -4.52 15.13
CA ILE A 94 -2.15 -3.93 15.84
C ILE A 94 -2.52 -2.49 16.19
N ASN A 95 -2.67 -2.19 17.49
CA ASN A 95 -3.02 -0.85 17.97
C ASN A 95 -1.80 0.03 18.29
N GLU A 96 -0.62 -0.57 18.34
CA GLU A 96 0.62 0.13 18.65
C GLU A 96 1.36 0.58 17.39
N TRP A 97 1.82 1.84 17.39
CA TRP A 97 2.56 2.39 16.27
C TRP A 97 4.06 2.15 16.47
N ASN A 98 4.52 0.93 16.18
CA ASN A 98 5.90 0.52 16.35
C ASN A 98 6.67 0.44 15.03
N PHE A 99 7.79 1.14 14.92
CA PHE A 99 8.62 1.13 13.69
C PHE A 99 9.12 -0.27 13.30
N LYS A 100 9.47 -1.12 14.27
CA LYS A 100 9.87 -2.51 14.00
C LYS A 100 8.72 -3.31 13.39
N GLN A 101 7.49 -3.06 13.82
CA GLN A 101 6.31 -3.71 13.27
C GLN A 101 6.02 -3.19 11.87
N ILE A 102 5.97 -1.88 11.66
CA ILE A 102 5.77 -1.30 10.31
C ILE A 102 6.83 -1.83 9.33
N TYR A 103 8.10 -1.86 9.73
CA TYR A 103 9.16 -2.44 8.92
C TYR A 103 8.93 -3.93 8.62
N LYS A 104 8.53 -4.72 9.62
CA LYS A 104 8.20 -6.14 9.44
C LYS A 104 6.98 -6.34 8.52
N LEU A 105 5.97 -5.49 8.61
CA LEU A 105 4.76 -5.50 7.78
C LEU A 105 5.07 -5.17 6.32
N VAL A 106 5.91 -4.17 6.09
CA VAL A 106 6.32 -3.80 4.74
C VAL A 106 7.25 -4.86 4.15
N ARG A 107 8.11 -5.48 4.96
CA ARG A 107 9.12 -6.45 4.51
C ARG A 107 8.60 -7.89 4.37
N ASN A 108 7.71 -8.35 5.25
CA ASN A 108 7.36 -9.77 5.36
C ASN A 108 5.99 -10.05 4.75
N LYS A 109 5.94 -10.84 3.67
CA LYS A 109 4.73 -11.10 2.88
C LYS A 109 3.64 -11.93 3.59
N ASP A 110 3.94 -12.56 4.74
CA ASP A 110 3.11 -13.64 5.31
C ASP A 110 2.72 -13.47 6.80
N THR A 111 2.53 -12.26 7.32
CA THR A 111 2.07 -12.08 8.72
C THR A 111 0.65 -12.59 8.97
N SER A 112 -0.25 -12.51 7.99
CA SER A 112 -1.65 -12.92 8.11
C SER A 112 -1.89 -14.45 8.09
N ARG A 113 -0.89 -15.27 7.72
CA ARG A 113 -1.02 -16.74 7.69
C ARG A 113 -0.66 -17.43 9.01
N GLN A 114 -0.05 -16.72 9.96
CA GLN A 114 0.47 -17.28 11.20
C GLN A 114 -0.53 -17.21 12.38
N ASN A 115 -1.68 -16.55 12.20
CA ASN A 115 -2.71 -16.42 13.22
C ASN A 115 -3.99 -17.11 12.74
N LYS A 116 -3.94 -18.45 12.69
CA LYS A 116 -5.11 -19.32 12.57
C LYS A 116 -4.87 -20.59 13.36
#